data_AF-A0A8S3QCB2-F1
#
_entry.id   AF-A0A8S3QCB2-F1
#
_cell.length_a   1.000
_cell.length_b   1.000
_cell.length_c   1.000
_cell.angle_alpha   90.00
_cell.angle_beta   90.00
_cell.angle_gamma   90.00
#
_symmetry.space_group_name_H-M   'P 1'
#
loop_
_entity.id
_entity.type
_entity.pdbx_description
1 polymer ?
#
loop_
_entity_poly.entity_id
_entity_poly.type
_entity_poly.pdbx_seq_one_letter_code
_entity_poly.pdbx_strand_id
1 'polypeptide(L)'
;MRIEEFVNFILRKGQTKILATCRTEIIKHQNVEKTLTSCLKLFDLTMNYSFADKMKLARKYLNANEEMLTDIVEKVEFSPIMCFLYFKHDGFDVNEFLNSPYKTFSDEWDTLKMFDKEKFCVLLLCVIYNGTINESMFDVLNDYDKEEKSKLTVVFECCNLNRDTPLSAIKDKLNACVGTYFTKVHREYKVIHDKMFDFLCGYFGKALLALILKYADDKLISERVQLNSIQKAHGEFTIIVTSTDEQKYIDRIKMDLKNGKIHWCLNNVQMRHKEYRDKFLDIVKDLDGDMKRRFLIPRMRMG
;
A
#
# COMPACT_ATOMS: atom_id res chain seq x y z
N MET A 1 24.37 2.98 24.44
CA MET A 1 25.23 2.16 23.56
C MET A 1 25.21 2.79 22.18
N ARG A 2 26.34 3.28 21.67
CA ARG A 2 26.40 3.85 20.32
C ARG A 2 26.13 2.73 19.32
N ILE A 3 25.40 2.99 18.23
CA ILE A 3 25.04 1.97 17.23
C ILE A 3 26.28 1.22 16.73
N GLU A 4 27.42 1.90 16.60
CA GLU A 4 28.71 1.30 16.24
C GLU A 4 29.19 0.24 17.25
N GLU A 5 29.03 0.46 18.56
CA GLU A 5 29.40 -0.52 19.58
C GLU A 5 28.49 -1.74 19.54
N PHE A 6 27.18 -1.54 19.29
CA PHE A 6 26.21 -2.63 19.14
C PHE A 6 26.47 -3.46 17.89
N VAL A 7 26.73 -2.81 16.76
CA VAL A 7 27.07 -3.47 15.49
C VAL A 7 28.39 -4.23 15.64
N ASN A 8 29.42 -3.64 16.25
CA ASN A 8 30.69 -4.33 16.49
C ASN A 8 30.57 -5.49 17.48
N PHE A 9 29.69 -5.37 18.48
CA PHE A 9 29.37 -6.45 19.41
C PHE A 9 28.67 -7.62 18.70
N ILE A 10 27.66 -7.35 17.86
CA ILE A 10 26.94 -8.36 17.08
C ILE A 10 27.86 -9.03 16.06
N LEU A 11 28.69 -8.25 15.35
CA LEU A 11 29.57 -8.75 14.29
C LEU A 11 30.83 -9.48 14.81
N ARG A 12 31.02 -9.57 16.13
CA ARG A 12 32.10 -10.31 16.83
C ARG A 12 33.44 -10.25 16.08
N LYS A 13 33.98 -9.05 15.86
CA LYS A 13 35.29 -8.82 15.21
C LYS A 13 35.53 -9.68 13.94
N GLY A 14 34.52 -9.78 13.06
CA GLY A 14 34.70 -10.37 11.72
C GLY A 14 34.44 -11.86 11.59
N GLN A 15 33.94 -12.54 12.64
CA GLN A 15 33.54 -13.95 12.55
C GLN A 15 32.20 -14.15 11.82
N THR A 16 31.35 -13.13 11.78
CA THR A 16 30.02 -13.19 11.16
C THR A 16 29.92 -12.16 10.04
N LYS A 17 29.53 -12.61 8.84
CA LYS A 17 29.17 -11.73 7.73
C LYS A 17 27.65 -11.55 7.75
N ILE A 18 27.18 -10.30 7.82
CA ILE A 18 25.76 -9.97 7.73
C ILE A 18 25.50 -9.33 6.37
N LEU A 19 24.56 -9.90 5.62
CA LEU A 19 23.95 -9.25 4.47
C LEU A 19 22.64 -8.61 4.94
N ALA A 20 22.54 -7.29 4.82
CA ALA A 20 21.34 -6.55 5.16
C ALA A 20 20.88 -5.74 3.93
N THR A 21 19.57 -5.78 3.65
CA THR A 21 18.95 -5.01 2.58
C THR A 21 18.18 -3.84 3.16
N CYS A 22 18.28 -2.66 2.56
CA CYS A 22 17.58 -1.47 3.02
C CYS A 22 17.15 -0.63 1.82
N ARG A 23 16.01 0.07 1.93
CA ARG A 23 15.58 1.02 0.90
C ARG A 23 16.55 2.21 0.87
N THR A 24 16.86 2.69 -0.33
CA THR A 24 17.85 3.76 -0.54
C THR A 24 17.51 5.03 0.21
N GLU A 25 16.22 5.35 0.35
CA GLU A 25 15.71 6.51 1.09
C GLU A 25 15.99 6.44 2.60
N ILE A 26 16.01 5.23 3.16
CA ILE A 26 16.32 5.00 4.58
C ILE A 26 17.82 5.18 4.82
N ILE A 27 18.66 4.66 3.90
CA ILE A 27 20.11 4.82 3.97
C ILE A 27 20.49 6.30 3.84
N LYS A 28 19.88 7.02 2.89
CA LYS A 28 20.14 8.46 2.62
C LYS A 28 19.72 9.40 3.76
N HIS A 29 19.12 8.89 4.84
CA HIS A 29 18.87 9.69 6.03
C HIS A 29 20.22 10.01 6.70
N GLN A 30 20.53 11.30 6.89
CA GLN A 30 21.89 11.79 7.26
C GLN A 30 22.54 11.08 8.47
N ASN A 31 21.73 10.64 9.44
CA ASN A 31 22.21 9.94 10.63
C ASN A 31 22.48 8.45 10.41
N VAL A 32 21.85 7.83 9.41
CA VAL A 32 21.99 6.40 9.10
C VAL A 32 23.17 6.20 8.16
N GLU A 33 23.30 7.04 7.13
CA GLU A 33 24.39 6.96 6.16
C GLU A 33 25.76 7.03 6.83
N LYS A 34 25.97 8.04 7.68
CA LYS A 34 27.25 8.26 8.39
C LYS A 34 27.62 7.10 9.32
N THR A 35 26.65 6.52 10.00
CA THR A 35 26.88 5.44 10.98
C THR A 35 27.06 4.08 10.30
N LEU A 36 26.42 3.85 9.14
CA LEU A 36 26.55 2.57 8.43
C LEU A 36 27.78 2.54 7.51
N THR A 37 28.16 3.65 6.87
CA THR A 37 29.36 3.70 6.01
C THR A 37 30.67 3.48 6.77
N SER A 38 30.71 3.76 8.08
CA SER A 38 31.90 3.50 8.90
C SER A 38 32.14 2.01 9.18
N CYS A 39 31.09 1.17 9.08
CA CYS A 39 31.11 -0.23 9.52
C CYS A 39 30.67 -1.26 8.46
N LEU A 40 30.03 -0.83 7.37
CA LEU A 40 29.44 -1.72 6.36
C LEU A 40 29.85 -1.31 4.94
N LYS A 41 30.03 -2.33 4.08
CA LYS A 41 30.10 -2.10 2.64
C LYS A 41 28.68 -1.92 2.11
N LEU A 42 28.38 -0.71 1.65
CA LEU A 42 27.13 -0.43 0.95
C LEU A 42 27.29 -0.81 -0.52
N PHE A 43 26.35 -1.61 -1.00
CA PHE A 43 26.19 -1.89 -2.42
C PHE A 43 24.89 -1.25 -2.86
N ASP A 44 24.97 -0.30 -3.80
CA ASP A 44 23.77 0.23 -4.42
C ASP A 44 23.25 -0.85 -5.39
N LEU A 45 22.08 -1.38 -5.04
CA LEU A 45 21.36 -2.33 -5.88
C LEU A 45 20.41 -1.60 -6.86
N THR A 46 20.58 -0.29 -7.11
CA THR A 46 19.87 0.38 -8.22
C THR A 46 20.12 -0.41 -9.49
N MET A 47 19.07 -1.08 -9.96
CA MET A 47 19.15 -2.14 -10.94
C MET A 47 19.27 -1.57 -12.35
N ASN A 48 20.44 -1.01 -12.67
CA ASN A 48 20.81 -0.67 -14.04
C ASN A 48 21.18 -1.96 -14.77
N TYR A 49 20.16 -2.69 -15.22
CA TYR A 49 20.36 -3.95 -15.94
C TYR A 49 21.06 -3.74 -17.26
N SER A 50 22.13 -4.51 -17.49
CA SER A 50 22.74 -4.61 -18.81
C SER A 50 21.73 -5.17 -19.81
N PHE A 51 21.91 -4.89 -21.11
CA PHE A 51 21.10 -5.49 -22.17
C PHE A 51 21.02 -7.02 -22.05
N ALA A 52 22.15 -7.67 -21.74
CA ALA A 52 22.21 -9.12 -21.55
C ALA A 52 21.36 -9.60 -20.37
N ASP A 53 21.31 -8.85 -19.27
CA ASP A 53 20.50 -9.21 -18.10
C ASP A 53 19.01 -8.93 -18.33
N LYS A 54 18.69 -7.83 -19.03
CA LYS A 54 17.32 -7.56 -19.51
C LYS A 54 16.83 -8.71 -20.40
N MET A 55 17.63 -9.16 -21.37
CA MET A 55 17.29 -10.31 -22.22
C MET A 55 17.09 -11.60 -21.43
N LYS A 56 17.92 -11.88 -20.40
CA LYS A 56 17.72 -13.06 -19.54
C LYS A 56 16.38 -13.00 -18.78
N LEU A 57 16.02 -11.83 -18.26
CA LEU A 57 14.74 -11.62 -17.59
C LEU A 57 13.57 -11.76 -18.56
N ALA A 58 13.70 -11.17 -19.75
CA ALA A 58 12.72 -11.22 -20.82
C ALA A 58 12.42 -12.68 -21.21
N ARG A 59 13.45 -13.47 -21.50
CA ARG A 59 13.31 -14.91 -21.82
C ARG A 59 12.67 -15.73 -20.69
N LYS A 60 12.87 -15.32 -19.44
CA LYS A 60 12.36 -16.05 -18.29
C LYS A 60 10.86 -15.83 -18.05
N TYR A 61 10.38 -14.61 -18.27
CA TYR A 61 9.04 -14.19 -17.83
C TYR A 61 8.12 -13.77 -18.98
N LEU A 62 8.66 -13.40 -20.14
CA LEU A 62 7.86 -13.04 -21.30
C LEU A 62 7.82 -14.22 -22.27
N ASN A 63 6.62 -14.59 -22.68
CA ASN A 63 6.41 -15.60 -23.69
C ASN A 63 6.39 -14.95 -25.09
N ALA A 64 7.57 -14.58 -25.60
CA ALA A 64 7.73 -13.97 -26.92
C ALA A 64 8.96 -14.51 -27.66
N ASN A 65 9.02 -14.33 -28.98
CA ASN A 65 10.17 -14.76 -29.79
C ASN A 65 11.38 -13.80 -29.61
N GLU A 66 12.59 -14.24 -30.00
CA GLU A 66 13.83 -13.46 -29.79
C GLU A 66 13.82 -12.07 -30.43
N GLU A 67 13.19 -11.90 -31.59
CA GLU A 67 13.08 -10.61 -32.28
C GLU A 67 12.21 -9.63 -31.47
N MET A 68 11.04 -10.09 -31.02
CA MET A 68 10.16 -9.32 -30.14
C MET A 68 10.83 -9.02 -28.79
N LEU A 69 11.51 -9.99 -28.18
CA LEU A 69 12.23 -9.76 -26.92
C LEU A 69 13.31 -8.70 -27.06
N THR A 70 14.04 -8.71 -28.18
CA THR A 70 15.06 -7.69 -28.48
C THR A 70 14.43 -6.32 -28.61
N ASP A 71 13.36 -6.20 -29.40
CA ASP A 71 12.62 -4.95 -29.59
C ASP A 71 12.08 -4.36 -28.27
N ILE A 72 11.50 -5.21 -27.41
CA ILE A 72 10.99 -4.81 -26.09
C ILE A 72 12.16 -4.34 -25.19
N VAL A 73 13.26 -5.10 -25.15
CA VAL A 73 14.41 -4.79 -24.28
C VAL A 73 15.10 -3.48 -24.68
N GLU A 74 15.11 -3.14 -25.98
CA GLU A 74 15.65 -1.88 -26.49
C GLU A 74 14.74 -0.69 -26.16
N LYS A 75 13.42 -0.86 -26.24
CA LYS A 75 12.43 0.22 -26.08
C LYS A 75 12.01 0.46 -24.64
N VAL A 76 11.99 -0.57 -23.80
CA VAL A 76 11.38 -0.51 -22.47
C VAL A 76 12.40 -0.64 -21.35
N GLU A 77 12.18 0.16 -20.30
CA GLU A 77 12.91 0.00 -19.05
C GLU A 77 12.45 -1.27 -18.33
N PHE A 78 13.23 -2.33 -18.51
CA PHE A 78 12.92 -3.65 -17.97
C PHE A 78 13.03 -3.70 -16.45
N SER A 79 11.94 -4.12 -15.80
CA SER A 79 11.88 -4.36 -14.36
C SER A 79 11.43 -5.79 -14.08
N PRO A 80 12.17 -6.58 -13.28
CA PRO A 80 11.76 -7.94 -12.92
C PRO A 80 10.39 -7.98 -12.26
N ILE A 81 10.03 -6.93 -11.53
CA ILE A 81 8.72 -6.79 -10.89
C ILE A 81 7.63 -6.72 -11.97
N MET A 82 7.83 -5.88 -12.99
CA MET A 82 6.87 -5.77 -14.09
C MET A 82 6.75 -7.07 -14.88
N CYS A 83 7.88 -7.72 -15.16
CA CYS A 83 7.89 -9.00 -15.87
C CYS A 83 7.19 -10.10 -15.07
N PHE A 84 7.42 -10.14 -13.76
CA PHE A 84 6.75 -11.05 -12.87
C PHE A 84 5.24 -10.79 -12.84
N LEU A 85 4.80 -9.54 -12.73
CA LEU A 85 3.39 -9.18 -12.79
C LEU A 85 2.74 -9.59 -14.12
N TYR A 86 3.41 -9.36 -15.25
CA TYR A 86 2.94 -9.82 -16.56
C TYR A 86 2.81 -11.35 -16.60
N PHE A 87 3.83 -12.09 -16.17
CA PHE A 87 3.80 -13.56 -16.15
C PHE A 87 2.65 -14.12 -15.30
N LYS A 88 2.20 -13.37 -14.28
CA LYS A 88 1.07 -13.76 -13.43
C LYS A 88 -0.29 -13.39 -14.02
N HIS A 89 -0.33 -12.66 -15.11
CA HIS A 89 -1.54 -12.24 -15.80
C HIS A 89 -1.50 -12.67 -17.28
N ASP A 90 -2.25 -13.72 -17.60
CA ASP A 90 -2.41 -14.14 -18.99
C ASP A 90 -3.30 -13.15 -19.75
N GLY A 91 -2.92 -12.84 -20.99
CA GLY A 91 -3.79 -12.13 -21.94
C GLY A 91 -3.51 -10.64 -22.14
N PHE A 92 -2.51 -10.06 -21.50
CA PHE A 92 -2.06 -8.71 -21.83
C PHE A 92 -1.14 -8.69 -23.04
N ASP A 93 -1.23 -7.63 -23.84
CA ASP A 93 -0.16 -7.33 -24.80
C ASP A 93 1.08 -6.87 -24.03
N VAL A 94 2.21 -7.52 -24.30
CA VAL A 94 3.46 -7.30 -23.56
C VAL A 94 4.01 -5.88 -23.76
N ASN A 95 3.86 -5.30 -24.94
CA ASN A 95 4.33 -3.95 -25.23
C ASN A 95 3.44 -2.92 -24.54
N GLU A 96 2.11 -3.07 -24.61
CA GLU A 96 1.19 -2.18 -23.91
C GLU A 96 1.41 -2.25 -22.39
N PHE A 97 1.52 -3.47 -21.84
CA PHE A 97 1.70 -3.67 -20.42
C PHE A 97 3.00 -3.06 -19.90
N LEU A 98 4.14 -3.29 -20.58
CA LEU A 98 5.42 -2.79 -20.07
C LEU A 98 5.56 -1.27 -20.24
N ASN A 99 4.88 -0.66 -21.22
CA ASN A 99 4.86 0.80 -21.38
C ASN A 99 3.87 1.50 -20.44
N SER A 100 2.72 0.90 -20.17
CA SER A 100 1.68 1.50 -19.32
C SER A 100 0.96 0.45 -18.48
N PRO A 101 1.63 -0.10 -17.46
CA PRO A 101 1.07 -1.21 -16.68
C PRO A 101 -0.15 -0.79 -15.88
N TYR A 102 -0.13 0.42 -15.31
CA TYR A 102 -1.26 0.94 -14.55
C TYR A 102 -2.52 1.05 -15.42
N LYS A 103 -2.38 1.55 -16.66
CA LYS A 103 -3.49 1.63 -17.61
C LYS A 103 -4.04 0.23 -17.92
N THR A 104 -3.15 -0.72 -18.23
CA THR A 104 -3.54 -2.10 -18.54
C THR A 104 -4.35 -2.74 -17.41
N PHE A 105 -3.91 -2.58 -16.16
CA PHE A 105 -4.66 -3.05 -14.99
C PHE A 105 -5.96 -2.28 -14.74
N SER A 106 -5.95 -0.96 -14.94
CA SER A 106 -7.16 -0.13 -14.80
C SER A 106 -8.25 -0.60 -15.76
N ASP A 107 -7.91 -0.87 -17.02
CA ASP A 107 -8.83 -1.33 -18.04
C ASP A 107 -9.36 -2.75 -17.72
N GLU A 108 -8.50 -3.63 -17.19
CA GLU A 108 -8.92 -4.93 -16.66
C GLU A 108 -9.92 -4.76 -15.50
N TRP A 109 -9.65 -3.88 -14.54
CA TRP A 109 -10.53 -3.68 -13.39
C TRP A 109 -11.86 -3.03 -13.74
N ASP A 110 -11.88 -2.12 -14.72
CA ASP A 110 -13.11 -1.60 -15.30
C ASP A 110 -13.95 -2.72 -15.96
N THR A 111 -13.29 -3.68 -16.58
CA THR A 111 -13.93 -4.90 -17.11
C THR A 111 -14.49 -5.77 -15.97
N LEU A 112 -13.70 -6.02 -14.92
CA LEU A 112 -14.14 -6.80 -13.75
C LEU A 112 -15.35 -6.16 -13.07
N LYS A 113 -15.36 -4.83 -12.94
CA LYS A 113 -16.47 -4.06 -12.37
C LYS A 113 -17.81 -4.35 -13.07
N MET A 114 -17.77 -4.67 -14.36
CA MET A 114 -18.96 -4.97 -15.16
C MET A 114 -19.29 -6.47 -15.19
N PHE A 115 -18.29 -7.33 -15.33
CA PHE A 115 -18.48 -8.74 -15.67
C PHE A 115 -18.14 -9.75 -14.56
N ASP A 116 -17.32 -9.38 -13.57
CA ASP A 116 -16.95 -10.22 -12.43
C ASP A 116 -16.87 -9.37 -11.15
N LYS A 117 -18.05 -8.95 -10.70
CA LYS A 117 -18.23 -8.03 -9.58
C LYS A 117 -17.69 -8.59 -8.26
N GLU A 118 -17.73 -9.91 -8.09
CA GLU A 118 -17.17 -10.59 -6.93
C GLU A 118 -15.64 -10.46 -6.91
N LYS A 119 -14.97 -10.66 -8.06
CA LYS A 119 -13.52 -10.42 -8.16
C LYS A 119 -13.19 -8.95 -7.91
N PHE A 120 -13.94 -8.03 -8.50
CA PHE A 120 -13.79 -6.59 -8.25
C PHE A 120 -13.95 -6.25 -6.76
N CYS A 121 -14.92 -6.86 -6.09
CA CYS A 121 -15.14 -6.71 -4.65
C CYS A 121 -13.97 -7.22 -3.83
N VAL A 122 -13.38 -8.36 -4.18
CA VAL A 122 -12.19 -8.89 -3.49
C VAL A 122 -11.02 -7.90 -3.59
N LEU A 123 -10.80 -7.29 -4.75
CA LEU A 123 -9.76 -6.28 -4.95
C LEU A 123 -10.02 -5.02 -4.11
N LEU A 124 -11.27 -4.59 -3.98
CA LEU A 124 -11.65 -3.48 -3.12
C LEU A 124 -11.45 -3.79 -1.63
N LEU A 125 -11.89 -4.97 -1.18
CA LEU A 125 -11.65 -5.44 0.19
C LEU A 125 -10.16 -5.41 0.51
N CYS A 126 -9.32 -5.85 -0.42
CA CYS A 126 -7.87 -5.79 -0.27
C CYS A 126 -7.37 -4.37 -0.01
N VAL A 127 -7.86 -3.36 -0.72
CA VAL A 127 -7.52 -1.95 -0.43
C VAL A 127 -7.98 -1.57 0.97
N ILE A 128 -9.23 -1.88 1.32
CA ILE A 128 -9.81 -1.54 2.63
C ILE A 128 -8.99 -2.14 3.79
N TYR A 129 -8.50 -3.37 3.67
CA TYR A 129 -7.66 -4.03 4.68
C TYR A 129 -6.15 -3.89 4.43
N ASN A 130 -5.73 -2.83 3.76
CA ASN A 130 -4.32 -2.47 3.58
C ASN A 130 -3.44 -3.60 3.01
N GLY A 131 -3.92 -4.24 1.95
CA GLY A 131 -3.16 -5.23 1.20
C GLY A 131 -3.16 -6.64 1.81
N THR A 132 -3.81 -6.83 2.96
CA THR A 132 -3.89 -8.14 3.64
C THR A 132 -5.32 -8.45 4.07
N ILE A 133 -5.85 -9.57 3.61
CA ILE A 133 -7.18 -10.07 4.00
C ILE A 133 -6.98 -11.31 4.86
N ASN A 134 -7.61 -11.36 6.05
CA ASN A 134 -7.59 -12.56 6.89
C ASN A 134 -8.79 -13.45 6.59
N GLU A 135 -8.56 -14.74 6.39
CA GLU A 135 -9.58 -15.74 6.10
C GLU A 135 -10.67 -15.81 7.18
N SER A 136 -10.32 -15.51 8.44
CA SER A 136 -11.27 -15.54 9.57
C SER A 136 -12.43 -14.56 9.38
N MET A 137 -12.28 -13.52 8.56
CA MET A 137 -13.38 -12.60 8.24
C MET A 137 -14.54 -13.31 7.53
N PHE A 138 -14.27 -14.43 6.86
CA PHE A 138 -15.26 -15.24 6.16
C PHE A 138 -15.78 -16.39 7.02
N ASP A 139 -15.03 -16.80 8.05
CA ASP A 139 -15.37 -17.91 8.92
C ASP A 139 -16.36 -17.50 10.03
N VAL A 140 -16.44 -16.21 10.35
CA VAL A 140 -17.26 -15.68 11.45
C VAL A 140 -17.95 -14.38 11.06
N LEU A 141 -19.11 -14.50 10.40
CA LEU A 141 -20.24 -13.62 10.71
C LEU A 141 -21.30 -14.42 11.49
N ASN A 142 -20.88 -15.08 12.57
CA ASN A 142 -21.80 -15.39 13.67
C ASN A 142 -22.10 -14.05 14.35
N ASP A 143 -23.19 -13.36 14.00
CA ASP A 143 -23.97 -12.32 14.71
C ASP A 143 -23.33 -11.27 15.66
N TYR A 144 -22.03 -11.30 15.96
CA TYR A 144 -21.39 -10.56 17.05
C TYR A 144 -20.70 -9.28 16.59
N ASP A 145 -20.28 -9.17 15.33
CA ASP A 145 -19.67 -7.94 14.79
C ASP A 145 -20.60 -7.26 13.77
N LYS A 146 -21.56 -6.49 14.30
CA LYS A 146 -22.49 -5.70 13.50
C LYS A 146 -21.80 -4.62 12.67
N GLU A 147 -20.66 -4.10 13.14
CA GLU A 147 -19.92 -3.05 12.44
C GLU A 147 -19.23 -3.62 11.21
N GLU A 148 -18.55 -4.76 11.35
CA GLU A 148 -17.88 -5.42 10.24
C GLU A 148 -18.90 -5.93 9.20
N LYS A 149 -20.04 -6.48 9.64
CA LYS A 149 -21.13 -6.85 8.71
C LYS A 149 -21.69 -5.65 7.94
N SER A 150 -21.87 -4.52 8.62
CA SER A 150 -22.34 -3.28 8.00
C SER A 150 -21.32 -2.77 6.97
N LYS A 151 -20.04 -2.76 7.33
CA LYS A 151 -18.93 -2.42 6.42
C LYS A 151 -18.93 -3.30 5.17
N LEU A 152 -19.01 -4.62 5.31
CA LEU A 152 -19.06 -5.55 4.17
C LEU A 152 -20.28 -5.32 3.29
N THR A 153 -21.44 -5.04 3.89
CA THR A 153 -22.68 -4.73 3.14
C THR A 153 -22.48 -3.49 2.25
N VAL A 154 -21.89 -2.42 2.80
CA VAL A 154 -21.64 -1.19 2.02
C VAL A 154 -20.60 -1.44 0.92
N VAL A 155 -19.59 -2.28 1.18
CA VAL A 155 -18.63 -2.67 0.15
C VAL A 155 -19.31 -3.42 -0.99
N PHE A 156 -20.19 -4.38 -0.67
CA PHE A 156 -20.93 -5.15 -1.68
C PHE A 156 -21.82 -4.25 -2.54
N GLU A 157 -22.52 -3.30 -1.93
CA GLU A 157 -23.31 -2.31 -2.66
C GLU A 157 -22.46 -1.47 -3.62
N CYS A 158 -21.29 -1.01 -3.17
CA CYS A 158 -20.35 -0.25 -4.01
C CYS A 158 -19.84 -1.08 -5.21
N CYS A 159 -19.83 -2.41 -5.08
CA CYS A 159 -19.48 -3.34 -6.17
C CYS A 159 -20.70 -3.80 -6.99
N ASN A 160 -21.89 -3.25 -6.76
CA ASN A 160 -23.15 -3.68 -7.38
C ASN A 160 -23.46 -5.18 -7.17
N LEU A 161 -23.06 -5.72 -6.02
CA LEU A 161 -23.42 -7.05 -5.55
C LEU A 161 -24.69 -7.00 -4.70
N ASN A 162 -25.38 -8.14 -4.60
CA ASN A 162 -26.52 -8.24 -3.68
C ASN A 162 -26.01 -8.16 -2.23
N ARG A 163 -26.75 -7.48 -1.35
CA ARG A 163 -26.48 -7.46 0.10
C ARG A 163 -26.40 -8.86 0.70
N ASP A 164 -27.18 -9.79 0.15
CA ASP A 164 -27.24 -11.18 0.59
C ASP A 164 -26.23 -12.10 -0.11
N THR A 165 -25.24 -11.53 -0.83
CA THR A 165 -24.19 -12.33 -1.47
C THR A 165 -23.47 -13.17 -0.41
N PRO A 166 -23.43 -14.51 -0.56
CA PRO A 166 -22.79 -15.36 0.43
C PRO A 166 -21.31 -15.05 0.57
N LEU A 167 -20.82 -14.93 1.81
CA LEU A 167 -19.39 -14.73 2.07
C LEU A 167 -18.53 -15.87 1.53
N SER A 168 -19.07 -17.09 1.42
CA SER A 168 -18.41 -18.21 0.77
C SER A 168 -18.10 -17.92 -0.71
N ALA A 169 -19.01 -17.27 -1.44
CA ALA A 169 -18.79 -16.92 -2.84
C ALA A 169 -17.64 -15.91 -3.00
N ILE A 170 -17.56 -14.93 -2.10
CA ILE A 170 -16.44 -13.97 -2.07
C ILE A 170 -15.13 -14.66 -1.69
N LYS A 171 -15.16 -15.58 -0.72
CA LYS A 171 -14.00 -16.39 -0.32
C LYS A 171 -13.50 -17.27 -1.47
N ASP A 172 -14.39 -17.91 -2.22
CA ASP A 172 -14.05 -18.72 -3.38
C ASP A 172 -13.40 -17.88 -4.48
N LYS A 173 -13.92 -16.67 -4.71
CA LYS A 173 -13.32 -15.71 -5.66
C LYS A 173 -11.97 -15.20 -5.20
N LEU A 174 -11.78 -14.98 -3.90
CA LEU A 174 -10.48 -14.63 -3.32
C LEU A 174 -9.48 -15.78 -3.50
N ASN A 175 -9.88 -17.03 -3.26
CA ASN A 175 -9.05 -18.21 -3.53
C ASN A 175 -8.68 -18.33 -5.03
N ALA A 176 -9.62 -18.06 -5.93
CA ALA A 176 -9.37 -18.07 -7.37
C ALA A 176 -8.39 -16.97 -7.84
N CYS A 177 -8.18 -15.92 -7.04
CA CYS A 177 -7.22 -14.85 -7.31
C CYS A 177 -5.83 -15.11 -6.72
N VAL A 178 -5.63 -16.24 -6.04
CA VAL A 178 -4.31 -16.65 -5.54
C VAL A 178 -3.45 -17.06 -6.73
N GLY A 179 -2.23 -16.54 -6.77
CA GLY A 179 -1.27 -16.74 -7.85
C GLY A 179 -1.28 -15.63 -8.90
N THR A 180 -2.36 -14.85 -9.00
CA THR A 180 -2.47 -13.69 -9.91
C THR A 180 -2.33 -12.38 -9.13
N TYR A 181 -3.34 -12.02 -8.33
CA TYR A 181 -3.33 -10.81 -7.50
C TYR A 181 -2.83 -11.05 -6.08
N PHE A 182 -3.00 -12.27 -5.55
CA PHE A 182 -2.71 -12.58 -4.15
C PHE A 182 -1.72 -13.72 -4.00
N THR A 183 -1.00 -13.72 -2.89
CA THR A 183 -0.36 -14.90 -2.30
C THR A 183 -1.13 -15.29 -1.05
N LYS A 184 -1.25 -16.59 -0.79
CA LYS A 184 -1.85 -17.10 0.44
C LYS A 184 -0.77 -17.69 1.32
N VAL A 185 -0.69 -17.21 2.56
CA VAL A 185 0.18 -17.78 3.60
C VAL A 185 -0.68 -18.08 4.82
N HIS A 186 -0.84 -19.36 5.13
CA HIS A 186 -1.77 -19.84 6.17
C HIS A 186 -3.20 -19.32 5.93
N ARG A 187 -3.70 -18.45 6.80
CA ARG A 187 -5.03 -17.83 6.77
C ARG A 187 -4.99 -16.36 6.31
N GLU A 188 -3.88 -15.90 5.74
CA GLU A 188 -3.75 -14.53 5.22
C GLU A 188 -3.57 -14.53 3.70
N TYR A 189 -4.33 -13.68 3.03
CA TYR A 189 -4.15 -13.35 1.62
C TYR A 189 -3.46 -12.01 1.54
N LYS A 190 -2.31 -11.94 0.88
CA LYS A 190 -1.52 -10.72 0.71
C LYS A 190 -1.41 -10.39 -0.77
N VAL A 191 -1.47 -9.12 -1.13
CA VAL A 191 -1.21 -8.72 -2.52
C VAL A 191 0.14 -9.26 -2.95
N ILE A 192 0.19 -9.76 -4.18
CA ILE A 192 1.37 -10.45 -4.71
C ILE A 192 2.61 -9.55 -4.73
N HIS A 193 2.43 -8.23 -4.82
CA HIS A 193 3.51 -7.27 -4.87
C HIS A 193 3.04 -5.85 -4.43
N ASP A 194 3.92 -5.09 -3.75
CA ASP A 194 3.66 -3.71 -3.32
C ASP A 194 3.20 -2.81 -4.47
N LYS A 195 3.84 -2.92 -5.64
CA LYS A 195 3.48 -2.16 -6.86
C LYS A 195 2.06 -2.44 -7.35
N MET A 196 1.60 -3.70 -7.27
CA MET A 196 0.21 -4.05 -7.59
C MET A 196 -0.74 -3.40 -6.58
N PHE A 197 -0.36 -3.42 -5.30
CA PHE A 197 -1.14 -2.76 -4.26
C PHE A 197 -1.19 -1.23 -4.44
N ASP A 198 -0.10 -0.61 -4.89
CA ASP A 198 -0.04 0.80 -5.26
C ASP A 198 -1.04 1.11 -6.38
N PHE A 199 -1.06 0.30 -7.44
CA PHE A 199 -2.03 0.45 -8.54
C PHE A 199 -3.47 0.34 -8.03
N LEU A 200 -3.78 -0.65 -7.20
CA LEU A 200 -5.11 -0.82 -6.60
C LEU A 200 -5.51 0.40 -5.76
N CYS A 201 -4.59 0.90 -4.91
CA CYS A 201 -4.83 2.10 -4.10
C CYS A 201 -5.12 3.33 -4.98
N GLY A 202 -4.37 3.51 -6.07
CA GLY A 202 -4.60 4.62 -7.01
C GLY A 202 -5.97 4.54 -7.68
N TYR A 203 -6.31 3.36 -8.20
CA TYR A 203 -7.58 3.13 -8.89
C TYR A 203 -8.79 3.32 -7.97
N PHE A 204 -8.82 2.59 -6.85
CA PHE A 204 -9.94 2.68 -5.90
C PHE A 204 -9.95 4.00 -5.13
N GLY A 205 -8.78 4.59 -4.88
CA GLY A 205 -8.64 5.92 -4.28
C GLY A 205 -9.35 7.00 -5.08
N LYS A 206 -9.25 6.94 -6.42
CA LYS A 206 -9.95 7.86 -7.32
C LYS A 206 -11.44 7.52 -7.45
N ALA A 207 -11.77 6.24 -7.55
CA ALA A 207 -13.15 5.81 -7.85
C ALA A 207 -14.08 5.82 -6.62
N LEU A 208 -13.55 5.53 -5.42
CA LEU A 208 -14.32 5.23 -4.20
C LEU A 208 -13.74 5.91 -2.96
N LEU A 209 -13.24 7.15 -3.10
CA LEU A 209 -12.58 7.90 -2.02
C LEU A 209 -13.41 7.93 -0.72
N ALA A 210 -14.70 8.25 -0.81
CA ALA A 210 -15.56 8.37 0.37
C ALA A 210 -15.68 7.04 1.15
N LEU A 211 -15.69 5.90 0.44
CA LEU A 211 -15.70 4.57 1.05
C LEU A 211 -14.37 4.29 1.75
N ILE A 212 -13.25 4.60 1.09
CA ILE A 212 -11.90 4.43 1.63
C ILE A 212 -11.73 5.26 2.90
N LEU A 213 -12.08 6.55 2.86
CA LEU A 213 -12.02 7.43 4.03
C LEU A 213 -12.84 6.90 5.20
N LYS A 214 -13.97 6.25 4.94
CA LYS A 214 -14.85 5.73 5.99
C LYS A 214 -14.37 4.42 6.60
N TYR A 215 -13.89 3.47 5.79
CA TYR A 215 -13.70 2.08 6.22
C TYR A 215 -12.29 1.52 6.07
N ALA A 216 -11.40 2.16 5.30
CA ALA A 216 -10.05 1.65 5.12
C ALA A 216 -9.26 1.70 6.44
N ASP A 217 -8.29 0.81 6.56
CA ASP A 217 -7.38 0.71 7.69
C ASP A 217 -6.62 2.03 7.97
N ASP A 218 -6.38 2.32 9.25
CA ASP A 218 -5.79 3.59 9.68
C ASP A 218 -4.37 3.79 9.14
N LYS A 219 -3.61 2.69 9.00
CA LYS A 219 -2.26 2.74 8.42
C LYS A 219 -2.34 3.20 6.98
N LEU A 220 -3.27 2.64 6.19
CA LEU A 220 -3.48 3.07 4.81
C LEU A 220 -3.79 4.57 4.73
N ILE A 221 -4.73 5.04 5.56
CA ILE A 221 -5.07 6.47 5.61
C ILE A 221 -3.83 7.32 5.93
N SER A 222 -3.05 6.91 6.94
CA SER A 222 -1.87 7.66 7.39
C SER A 222 -0.73 7.68 6.36
N GLU A 223 -0.54 6.60 5.59
CA GLU A 223 0.59 6.46 4.68
C GLU A 223 0.29 6.94 3.26
N ARG A 224 -0.96 6.84 2.80
CA ARG A 224 -1.33 6.97 1.37
C ARG A 224 -2.32 8.07 1.05
N VAL A 225 -3.10 8.56 2.02
CA VAL A 225 -4.14 9.57 1.76
C VAL A 225 -3.59 10.96 2.08
N GLN A 226 -3.68 11.89 1.12
CA GLN A 226 -3.15 13.24 1.26
C GLN A 226 -4.11 14.32 0.75
N LEU A 227 -4.18 15.45 1.43
CA LEU A 227 -4.95 16.61 0.96
C LEU A 227 -4.25 17.25 -0.24
N ASN A 228 -5.03 17.55 -1.28
CA ASN A 228 -4.54 18.27 -2.47
C ASN A 228 -3.98 19.66 -2.11
N SER A 229 -4.43 20.26 -1.00
CA SER A 229 -3.95 21.56 -0.54
C SER A 229 -2.50 21.55 -0.04
N ILE A 230 -1.91 20.37 0.20
CA ILE A 230 -0.55 20.25 0.75
C ILE A 230 0.41 20.04 -0.41
N GLN A 231 1.06 21.13 -0.82
CA GLN A 231 1.98 21.15 -1.94
C GLN A 231 3.17 20.21 -1.74
N LYS A 232 3.20 19.12 -2.53
CA LYS A 232 4.39 18.54 -3.18
C LYS A 232 3.93 17.70 -4.37
N ALA A 233 4.87 17.32 -5.24
CA ALA A 233 4.64 16.23 -6.20
C ALA A 233 4.14 15.01 -5.42
N HIS A 234 2.84 14.74 -5.52
CA HIS A 234 2.25 13.55 -4.94
C HIS A 234 2.88 12.33 -5.63
N GLY A 235 3.10 11.26 -4.86
CA GLY A 235 3.50 10.00 -5.48
C GLY A 235 2.40 9.56 -6.45
N GLU A 236 2.78 8.91 -7.55
CA GLU A 236 1.88 8.45 -8.61
C GLU A 236 0.65 7.66 -8.09
N PHE A 237 0.77 7.04 -6.91
CA PHE A 237 -0.28 6.24 -6.26
C PHE A 237 -0.73 6.79 -4.88
N THR A 238 -0.52 8.08 -4.65
CA THR A 238 -1.09 8.79 -3.50
C THR A 238 -2.58 8.99 -3.74
N ILE A 239 -3.41 8.68 -2.76
CA ILE A 239 -4.85 8.93 -2.80
C ILE A 239 -5.06 10.41 -2.44
N ILE A 240 -5.40 11.21 -3.45
CA ILE A 240 -5.55 12.66 -3.30
C ILE A 240 -6.98 12.97 -2.85
N VAL A 241 -7.09 13.67 -1.73
CA VAL A 241 -8.34 14.24 -1.22
C VAL A 241 -8.53 15.61 -1.84
N THR A 242 -9.56 15.75 -2.65
CA THR A 242 -9.99 17.02 -3.27
C THR A 242 -10.61 17.95 -2.22
N SER A 243 -10.77 19.23 -2.58
CA SER A 243 -11.44 20.19 -1.70
C SER A 243 -12.88 19.80 -1.34
N THR A 244 -13.56 19.04 -2.20
CA THR A 244 -14.93 18.54 -1.96
C THR A 244 -15.01 17.47 -0.88
N ASP A 245 -13.93 16.72 -0.67
CA ASP A 245 -13.87 15.59 0.26
C ASP A 245 -13.00 15.86 1.49
N GLU A 246 -12.39 17.05 1.57
CA GLU A 246 -11.55 17.47 2.68
C GLU A 246 -12.26 17.34 4.03
N GLN A 247 -13.54 17.73 4.11
CA GLN A 247 -14.30 17.60 5.35
C GLN A 247 -14.45 16.14 5.78
N LYS A 248 -14.69 15.21 4.85
CA LYS A 248 -14.79 13.76 5.15
C LYS A 248 -13.47 13.22 5.67
N TYR A 249 -12.35 13.70 5.12
CA TYR A 249 -11.02 13.35 5.61
C TYR A 249 -10.80 13.87 7.04
N ILE A 250 -11.16 15.12 7.30
CA ILE A 250 -11.07 15.72 8.65
C ILE A 250 -11.92 14.94 9.64
N ASP A 251 -13.16 14.59 9.27
CA ASP A 251 -14.07 13.81 10.10
C ASP A 251 -13.51 12.42 10.41
N ARG A 252 -12.85 11.79 9.43
CA ARG A 252 -12.12 10.53 9.64
C ARG A 252 -11.00 10.70 10.67
N ILE A 253 -10.16 11.72 10.55
CA ILE A 253 -9.09 11.97 11.54
C ILE A 253 -9.67 12.25 12.94
N LYS A 254 -10.77 13.01 13.05
CA LYS A 254 -11.46 13.23 14.34
C LYS A 254 -11.95 11.93 14.95
N MET A 255 -12.57 11.06 14.13
CA MET A 255 -13.03 9.74 14.57
C MET A 255 -11.87 8.88 15.07
N ASP A 256 -10.76 8.83 14.34
CA ASP A 256 -9.60 8.04 14.74
C ASP A 256 -8.98 8.55 16.05
N LEU A 257 -8.89 9.87 16.23
CA LEU A 257 -8.44 10.46 17.49
C LEU A 257 -9.39 10.09 18.65
N LYS A 258 -10.71 10.15 18.43
CA LYS A 258 -11.73 9.78 19.43
C LYS A 258 -11.65 8.31 19.83
N ASN A 259 -11.35 7.44 18.86
CA ASN A 259 -11.18 6.01 19.06
C ASN A 259 -9.79 5.62 19.62
N GLY A 260 -8.96 6.60 19.99
CA GLY A 260 -7.65 6.35 20.60
C GLY A 260 -6.55 5.94 19.62
N LYS A 261 -6.79 6.05 18.30
CA LYS A 261 -5.84 5.71 17.22
C LYS A 261 -4.81 6.83 16.97
N ILE A 262 -4.28 7.37 18.07
CA ILE A 262 -3.41 8.55 18.09
C ILE A 262 -2.13 8.32 17.29
N HIS A 263 -1.56 7.11 17.41
CA HIS A 263 -0.33 6.72 16.72
C HIS A 263 -0.43 6.94 15.21
N TRP A 264 -1.53 6.51 14.58
CA TRP A 264 -1.75 6.64 13.14
C TRP A 264 -1.96 8.10 12.71
N CYS A 265 -2.64 8.89 13.53
CA CYS A 265 -2.84 10.31 13.27
C CYS A 265 -1.51 11.10 13.31
N LEU A 266 -0.63 10.79 14.27
CA LEU A 266 0.67 11.45 14.42
C LEU A 266 1.73 10.97 13.43
N ASN A 267 1.64 9.71 12.99
CA ASN A 267 2.53 9.13 11.97
C ASN A 267 2.04 9.35 10.54
N ASN A 268 0.99 10.15 10.36
CA ASN A 268 0.51 10.52 9.05
C ASN A 268 1.63 11.17 8.23
N VAL A 269 1.83 10.68 7.00
CA VAL A 269 2.90 11.14 6.10
C VAL A 269 2.87 12.65 5.88
N GLN A 270 1.70 13.27 6.03
CA GLN A 270 1.52 14.71 5.86
C GLN A 270 2.06 15.52 7.05
N MET A 271 2.29 14.93 8.23
CA MET A 271 2.80 15.61 9.42
C MET A 271 4.19 16.25 9.22
N ARG A 272 4.94 15.83 8.21
CA ARG A 272 6.19 16.49 7.80
C ARG A 272 5.98 17.88 7.22
N HIS A 273 4.77 18.20 6.75
CA HIS A 273 4.39 19.48 6.15
C HIS A 273 3.79 20.44 7.18
N LYS A 274 4.19 21.71 7.13
CA LYS A 274 3.73 22.71 8.11
C LYS A 274 2.23 22.96 7.96
N GLU A 275 1.76 23.04 6.72
CA GLU A 275 0.37 23.27 6.35
C GLU A 275 -0.55 22.21 6.95
N TYR A 276 -0.14 20.94 6.91
CA TYR A 276 -0.89 19.86 7.56
C TYR A 276 -0.87 19.97 9.08
N ARG A 277 0.30 20.28 9.67
CA ARG A 277 0.42 20.40 11.13
C ARG A 277 -0.50 21.50 11.67
N ASP A 278 -0.59 22.62 10.97
CA ASP A 278 -1.46 23.73 11.35
C ASP A 278 -2.94 23.28 11.29
N LYS A 279 -3.37 22.64 10.19
CA LYS A 279 -4.72 22.03 10.08
C LYS A 279 -4.98 20.99 11.17
N PHE A 280 -4.02 20.12 11.44
CA PHE A 280 -4.13 19.07 12.45
C PHE A 280 -4.30 19.66 13.86
N LEU A 281 -3.58 20.74 14.18
CA LEU A 281 -3.76 21.45 15.44
C LEU A 281 -5.18 22.02 15.56
N ASP A 282 -5.75 22.56 14.48
CA ASP A 282 -7.12 23.05 14.49
C ASP A 282 -8.14 21.93 14.67
N ILE A 283 -7.91 20.76 14.05
CA ILE A 283 -8.71 19.55 14.31
C ILE A 283 -8.67 19.19 15.79
N VAL A 284 -7.48 19.19 16.42
CA VAL A 284 -7.33 18.86 17.85
C VAL A 284 -7.99 19.90 18.75
N LYS A 285 -7.93 21.19 18.40
CA LYS A 285 -8.63 22.28 19.12
C LYS A 285 -10.15 22.18 18.98
N ASP A 286 -10.66 21.53 17.96
CA ASP A 286 -12.10 21.33 17.77
C ASP A 286 -12.64 20.12 18.56
N LEU A 287 -11.77 19.26 19.11
CA LEU A 287 -12.19 18.10 19.91
C LEU A 287 -12.63 18.51 21.33
N ASP A 288 -13.43 17.66 21.99
CA ASP A 288 -13.97 17.90 23.33
C ASP A 288 -12.87 18.05 24.41
N GLY A 289 -13.23 18.69 25.54
CA GLY A 289 -12.31 19.09 26.61
C GLY A 289 -11.43 17.98 27.20
N ASP A 290 -11.93 16.76 27.31
CA ASP A 290 -11.15 15.61 27.82
C ASP A 290 -10.09 15.12 26.84
N MET A 291 -10.37 15.20 25.54
CA MET A 291 -9.38 14.89 24.52
C MET A 291 -8.35 15.99 24.40
N LYS A 292 -8.76 17.26 24.43
CA LYS A 292 -7.84 18.42 24.50
C LYS A 292 -6.80 18.24 25.59
N ARG A 293 -7.21 17.78 26.79
CA ARG A 293 -6.29 17.50 27.90
C ARG A 293 -5.27 16.39 27.58
N ARG A 294 -5.63 15.35 26.81
CA ARG A 294 -4.70 14.28 26.40
C ARG A 294 -3.64 14.75 25.39
N PHE A 295 -3.94 15.75 24.57
CA PHE A 295 -3.04 16.23 23.51
C PHE A 295 -2.29 17.53 23.85
N LEU A 296 -2.90 18.42 24.65
CA LEU A 296 -2.39 19.79 24.90
C LEU A 296 -1.77 19.96 26.29
N ILE A 297 -1.79 18.94 27.16
CA ILE A 297 -0.99 18.98 28.38
C ILE A 297 0.42 18.51 28.01
N PRO A 298 1.44 19.40 28.00
CA PRO A 298 2.81 18.94 27.99
C PRO A 298 2.97 18.10 29.26
N ARG A 299 3.65 16.95 29.18
CA ARG A 299 4.18 16.30 30.38
C ARG A 299 5.11 17.29 31.09
N MET A 300 4.54 18.15 31.93
CA MET A 300 5.21 18.74 33.08
C MET A 300 5.49 17.57 34.03
N ARG A 301 6.65 16.96 33.82
CA ARG A 301 7.52 16.30 34.79
C ARG A 301 8.67 15.67 34.00
N MET A 302 9.59 16.54 33.57
CA MET A 302 11.00 16.17 33.73
C MET A 302 11.30 16.32 35.21
N GLY A 303 11.39 15.18 35.88
CA GLY A 303 12.07 14.99 37.16
C GLY A 303 13.12 13.93 36.94
#